data_AF-A0A5Q0GZY4-F1
#
_entry.id   AF-A0A5Q0GZY4-F1
#
_cell.length_a   1.000
_cell.length_b   1.000
_cell.length_c   1.000
_cell.angle_alpha   90.00
_cell.angle_beta   90.00
_cell.angle_gamma   90.00
#
_symmetry.space_group_name_H-M   'P 1'
#
loop_
_entity.id
_entity.type
_entity.pdbx_description
1 polymer ?
#
loop_
_entity_poly.entity_id
_entity_poly.type
_entity_poly.pdbx_seq_one_letter_code
_entity_poly.pdbx_strand_id
1 'polypeptide(L)'
;MGSLRRIPGLLPAAVLLIGLVAVPAAAATPFKVLQMNLCNSGVAGCFEGGLAVDEAVAMIGRRVPDVVSVNEVCTSDLPRLTAATGANAAYRFAFARNRSTGSDYQCTAGRGAYGSAIIVKEGVAAGGNGLYANQDGGNEVRAWACVRGAVRGFVACTTHLSTTGSVALAQCKELVPATALSFDPTGSATTRHVVVGDLNLKYSPGSSVNAQNCVPSGWFRKGDGDVQHVIARTLTFVSTEEYGMSRTDHPAFVVNYTF
;
A
#
# COMPACT_ATOMS: atom_id res chain seq x y z
N MET A 1 -20.59 -77.24 50.71
CA MET A 1 -19.57 -76.16 50.60
C MET A 1 -18.83 -76.32 49.29
N GLY A 2 -19.29 -75.67 48.21
CA GLY A 2 -18.65 -75.70 46.89
C GLY A 2 -18.47 -74.28 46.39
N SER A 3 -17.22 -73.82 46.31
CA SER A 3 -16.87 -72.45 45.94
C SER A 3 -16.61 -72.38 44.43
N LEU A 4 -17.46 -71.66 43.68
CA LEU A 4 -17.22 -71.32 42.28
C LEU A 4 -16.30 -70.10 42.18
N ARG A 5 -15.11 -70.29 41.61
CA ARG A 5 -14.20 -69.20 41.21
C ARG A 5 -14.70 -68.53 39.92
N ARG A 6 -14.94 -67.22 39.97
CA ARG A 6 -15.21 -66.38 38.78
C ARG A 6 -13.88 -65.97 38.14
N ILE A 7 -13.78 -66.16 36.82
CA ILE A 7 -12.68 -65.66 35.97
C ILE A 7 -13.15 -64.32 35.36
N PRO A 8 -12.37 -63.22 35.47
CA PRO A 8 -12.70 -61.98 34.77
C PRO A 8 -12.28 -62.06 33.31
N GLY A 9 -13.22 -61.83 32.39
CA GLY A 9 -12.96 -61.72 30.96
C GLY A 9 -12.39 -60.35 30.60
N LEU A 10 -11.30 -60.34 29.84
CA LEU A 10 -10.69 -59.15 29.24
C LEU A 10 -11.48 -58.80 27.95
N LEU A 11 -12.10 -57.63 27.90
CA LEU A 11 -12.71 -57.07 26.68
C LEU A 11 -11.64 -56.26 25.92
N PRO A 12 -11.37 -56.52 24.62
CA PRO A 12 -10.48 -55.70 23.83
C PRO A 12 -11.22 -54.43 23.38
N ALA A 13 -10.69 -53.27 23.75
CA ALA A 13 -11.14 -51.98 23.22
C ALA A 13 -10.62 -51.81 21.78
N ALA A 14 -11.52 -51.91 20.80
CA ALA A 14 -11.22 -51.58 19.41
C ALA A 14 -11.12 -50.05 19.27
N VAL A 15 -9.90 -49.53 19.12
CA VAL A 15 -9.65 -48.12 18.82
C VAL A 15 -9.89 -47.91 17.32
N LEU A 16 -11.01 -47.26 16.98
CA LEU A 16 -11.35 -46.88 15.62
C LEU A 16 -10.47 -45.68 15.22
N LEU A 17 -9.41 -45.92 14.45
CA LEU A 17 -8.61 -44.87 13.81
C LEU A 17 -9.43 -44.24 12.67
N ILE A 18 -10.16 -43.18 12.99
CA ILE A 18 -10.75 -42.29 11.99
C ILE A 18 -9.59 -41.52 11.36
N GLY A 19 -9.20 -41.90 10.15
CA GLY A 19 -8.20 -41.18 9.37
C GLY A 19 -8.68 -39.76 9.09
N LEU A 20 -8.06 -38.78 9.76
CA LEU A 20 -8.19 -37.37 9.42
C LEU A 20 -7.61 -37.16 8.03
N VAL A 21 -8.48 -37.06 7.02
CA VAL A 21 -8.11 -36.58 5.69
C VAL A 21 -7.74 -35.11 5.86
N ALA A 22 -6.44 -34.83 5.96
CA ALA A 22 -5.93 -33.46 5.98
C ALA A 22 -6.24 -32.82 4.62
N VAL A 23 -7.20 -31.88 4.62
CA VAL A 23 -7.44 -31.03 3.45
C VAL A 23 -6.15 -30.23 3.22
N PRO A 24 -5.55 -30.27 2.03
CA PRO A 24 -4.32 -29.51 1.78
C PRO A 24 -4.62 -28.03 1.98
N ALA A 25 -3.84 -27.39 2.86
CA ALA A 25 -3.91 -25.95 3.04
C ALA A 25 -3.56 -25.29 1.69
N ALA A 26 -4.46 -24.46 1.17
CA ALA A 26 -4.16 -23.66 -0.01
C ALA A 26 -2.91 -22.81 0.27
N ALA A 27 -1.92 -22.87 -0.62
CA ALA A 27 -0.68 -22.13 -0.44
C ALA A 27 -0.97 -20.62 -0.44
N ALA A 28 -0.48 -19.92 0.57
CA ALA A 28 -0.64 -18.48 0.69
C ALA A 28 0.01 -17.79 -0.52
N THR A 29 -0.74 -16.91 -1.20
CA THR A 29 -0.25 -16.27 -2.43
C THR A 29 0.55 -15.01 -2.06
N PRO A 30 1.82 -14.86 -2.52
CA PRO A 30 2.60 -13.67 -2.23
C PRO A 30 1.92 -12.39 -2.74
N PHE A 31 2.10 -11.30 -1.98
CA PHE A 31 1.68 -9.97 -2.38
C PHE A 31 2.67 -8.91 -1.90
N LYS A 32 3.20 -8.13 -2.83
CA LYS A 32 4.26 -7.18 -2.56
C LYS A 32 3.84 -5.76 -2.92
N VAL A 33 4.02 -4.85 -1.95
CA VAL A 33 3.80 -3.42 -2.12
C VAL A 33 5.16 -2.72 -2.11
N LEU A 34 5.42 -1.89 -3.12
CA LEU A 34 6.60 -1.02 -3.20
C LEU A 34 6.16 0.43 -3.12
N GLN A 35 6.83 1.22 -2.29
CA GLN A 35 6.63 2.65 -2.14
C GLN A 35 7.94 3.41 -2.36
N MET A 36 7.89 4.47 -3.15
CA MET A 36 9.00 5.37 -3.41
C MET A 36 8.48 6.82 -3.46
N ASN A 37 9.19 7.78 -2.85
CA ASN A 37 9.06 9.20 -3.17
C ASN A 37 10.23 9.58 -4.08
N LEU A 38 9.96 10.18 -5.24
CA LEU A 38 10.96 10.40 -6.29
C LEU A 38 11.56 11.80 -6.34
N CYS A 39 11.07 12.74 -5.52
CA CYS A 39 11.51 14.14 -5.54
C CYS A 39 11.60 14.74 -6.96
N ASN A 40 10.61 14.48 -7.81
CA ASN A 40 10.80 14.61 -9.26
C ASN A 40 10.14 15.84 -9.91
N SER A 41 9.58 16.76 -9.11
CA SER A 41 8.87 17.96 -9.61
C SER A 41 9.76 18.87 -10.46
N GLY A 42 11.07 18.89 -10.19
CA GLY A 42 11.99 19.87 -10.74
C GLY A 42 12.19 21.12 -9.89
N VAL A 43 11.54 21.20 -8.72
CA VAL A 43 11.56 22.38 -7.85
C VAL A 43 12.26 22.10 -6.52
N ALA A 44 12.09 20.89 -5.98
CA ALA A 44 12.65 20.51 -4.70
C ALA A 44 14.19 20.36 -4.77
N GLY A 45 14.88 20.60 -3.65
CA GLY A 45 16.34 20.58 -3.59
C GLY A 45 16.98 19.21 -3.84
N CYS A 46 16.24 18.12 -3.63
CA CYS A 46 16.65 16.74 -3.96
C CYS A 46 16.45 16.38 -5.44
N PHE A 47 15.93 17.30 -6.28
CA PHE A 47 15.74 17.03 -7.69
C PHE A 47 17.06 16.96 -8.44
N GLU A 48 17.35 15.80 -9.03
CA GLU A 48 18.55 15.58 -9.84
C GLU A 48 18.20 15.33 -11.32
N GLY A 49 17.46 16.24 -11.95
CA GLY A 49 17.25 16.18 -13.40
C GLY A 49 16.40 15.02 -13.90
N GLY A 50 15.60 14.38 -13.03
CA GLY A 50 14.77 13.22 -13.40
C GLY A 50 15.40 11.85 -13.16
N LEU A 51 16.64 11.79 -12.67
CA LEU A 51 17.40 10.55 -12.55
C LEU A 51 16.80 9.53 -11.56
N ALA A 52 15.98 9.96 -10.59
CA ALA A 52 15.26 9.06 -9.68
C ALA A 52 14.34 8.06 -10.41
N VAL A 53 13.85 8.41 -11.60
CA VAL A 53 12.97 7.54 -12.40
C VAL A 53 13.71 6.29 -12.88
N ASP A 54 14.99 6.42 -13.24
CA ASP A 54 15.81 5.28 -13.66
C ASP A 54 16.00 4.28 -12.53
N GLU A 55 16.28 4.79 -11.32
CA GLU A 55 16.40 3.96 -10.12
C GLU A 55 15.08 3.29 -9.76
N ALA A 56 13.97 4.03 -9.83
CA ALA A 56 12.64 3.49 -9.58
C ALA A 56 12.28 2.34 -10.55
N VAL A 57 12.56 2.51 -11.84
CA VAL A 57 12.36 1.46 -12.86
C VAL A 57 13.21 0.22 -12.52
N ALA A 58 14.47 0.41 -12.15
CA ALA A 58 15.34 -0.70 -11.75
C ALA A 58 14.84 -1.40 -10.48
N MET A 59 14.34 -0.66 -9.49
CA MET A 59 13.77 -1.22 -8.27
C MET A 59 12.49 -2.02 -8.55
N ILE A 60 11.59 -1.50 -9.38
CA ILE A 60 10.39 -2.22 -9.80
C ILE A 60 10.78 -3.54 -10.49
N GLY A 61 11.72 -3.51 -11.45
CA GLY A 61 12.17 -4.71 -12.15
C GLY A 61 12.84 -5.75 -11.25
N ARG A 62 13.61 -5.32 -10.23
CA ARG A 62 14.29 -6.23 -9.29
C ARG A 62 13.38 -6.78 -8.21
N ARG A 63 12.42 -5.98 -7.74
CA ARG A 63 11.54 -6.37 -6.63
C ARG A 63 10.24 -7.01 -7.09
N VAL A 64 9.85 -6.78 -8.35
CA VAL A 64 8.67 -7.39 -8.97
C VAL A 64 7.39 -7.23 -8.12
N PRO A 65 7.05 -5.99 -7.72
CA PRO A 65 5.89 -5.74 -6.85
C PRO A 65 4.56 -6.00 -7.56
N ASP A 66 3.52 -6.25 -6.76
CA ASP A 66 2.13 -6.31 -7.23
C ASP A 66 1.48 -4.92 -7.29
N VAL A 67 1.91 -4.05 -6.37
CA VAL A 67 1.47 -2.66 -6.25
C VAL A 67 2.68 -1.77 -6.11
N VAL A 68 2.75 -0.72 -6.93
CA VAL A 68 3.74 0.35 -6.83
C VAL A 68 3.03 1.64 -6.51
N SER A 69 3.43 2.29 -5.43
CA SER A 69 3.14 3.69 -5.18
C SER A 69 4.39 4.51 -5.47
N VAL A 70 4.20 5.61 -6.19
CA VAL A 70 5.23 6.62 -6.43
C VAL A 70 4.69 7.99 -6.08
N ASN A 71 5.33 8.67 -5.14
CA ASN A 71 5.05 10.07 -4.82
C ASN A 71 6.03 10.98 -5.54
N GLU A 72 5.64 12.24 -5.67
CA GLU A 72 6.42 13.30 -6.30
C GLU A 72 6.90 12.96 -7.72
N VAL A 73 5.99 12.43 -8.54
CA VAL A 73 6.28 11.98 -9.90
C VAL A 73 5.57 12.85 -10.94
N CYS A 74 6.09 12.86 -12.17
CA CYS A 74 5.50 13.56 -13.30
C CYS A 74 4.72 12.60 -14.20
N THR A 75 3.62 13.05 -14.82
CA THR A 75 2.81 12.19 -15.69
C THR A 75 3.57 11.61 -16.89
N SER A 76 4.60 12.31 -17.39
CA SER A 76 5.47 11.81 -18.46
C SER A 76 6.29 10.57 -18.08
N ASP A 77 6.50 10.30 -16.78
CA ASP A 77 7.28 9.14 -16.31
C ASP A 77 6.45 7.86 -16.18
N LEU A 78 5.12 8.01 -16.04
CA LEU A 78 4.21 6.91 -15.73
C LEU A 78 4.19 5.79 -16.77
N PRO A 79 4.27 6.04 -18.08
CA PRO A 79 4.35 4.95 -19.06
C PRO A 79 5.52 4.00 -18.79
N ARG A 80 6.69 4.54 -18.43
CA ARG A 80 7.89 3.76 -18.20
C ARG A 80 7.83 2.99 -16.87
N LEU A 81 7.36 3.63 -15.80
CA LEU A 81 7.15 2.97 -14.50
C LEU A 81 6.08 1.87 -14.59
N THR A 82 5.01 2.10 -15.35
CA THR A 82 3.95 1.11 -15.58
C THR A 82 4.48 -0.07 -16.38
N ALA A 83 5.21 0.18 -17.47
CA ALA A 83 5.83 -0.88 -18.25
C ALA A 83 6.81 -1.75 -17.44
N ALA A 84 7.58 -1.14 -16.54
CA ALA A 84 8.47 -1.87 -15.63
C ALA A 84 7.71 -2.77 -14.64
N THR A 85 6.49 -2.40 -14.27
CA THR A 85 5.63 -3.15 -13.33
C THR A 85 5.07 -4.42 -13.96
N GLY A 86 4.75 -4.38 -15.26
CA GLY A 86 4.36 -5.56 -16.03
C GLY A 86 3.48 -5.22 -17.24
N ALA A 87 3.34 -6.19 -18.16
CA ALA A 87 2.60 -6.00 -19.42
C ALA A 87 1.11 -5.65 -19.23
N ASN A 88 0.49 -6.15 -18.15
CA ASN A 88 -0.91 -5.87 -17.81
C ASN A 88 -1.04 -4.71 -16.81
N ALA A 89 0.06 -4.08 -16.43
CA ALA A 89 0.02 -3.07 -15.39
C ALA A 89 -0.76 -1.84 -15.86
N ALA A 90 -1.51 -1.25 -14.94
CA ALA A 90 -2.22 0.00 -15.18
C ALA A 90 -2.16 0.86 -13.92
N TYR A 91 -2.34 2.17 -14.11
CA TYR A 91 -2.17 3.14 -13.04
C TYR A 91 -3.39 4.05 -12.85
N ARG A 92 -3.44 4.68 -11.68
CA ARG A 92 -4.26 5.86 -11.42
C ARG A 92 -3.42 6.95 -10.78
N PHE A 93 -3.75 8.20 -11.09
CA PHE A 93 -2.96 9.36 -10.71
C PHE A 93 -3.74 10.29 -9.79
N ALA A 94 -3.08 10.70 -8.70
CA ALA A 94 -3.53 11.72 -7.76
C ALA A 94 -2.87 13.04 -8.15
N PHE A 95 -3.64 13.92 -8.79
CA PHE A 95 -3.15 15.22 -9.25
C PHE A 95 -2.99 16.18 -8.07
N ALA A 96 -1.77 16.60 -7.78
CA ALA A 96 -1.56 17.74 -6.90
C ALA A 96 -2.03 19.01 -7.63
N ARG A 97 -2.70 19.92 -6.92
CA ARG A 97 -3.18 21.18 -7.51
C ARG A 97 -2.38 22.36 -6.99
N ASN A 98 -2.18 23.36 -7.83
CA ASN A 98 -1.69 24.65 -7.41
C ASN A 98 -2.86 25.46 -6.83
N ARG A 99 -2.77 25.84 -5.55
CA ARG A 99 -3.81 26.58 -4.85
C ARG A 99 -4.14 27.92 -5.50
N SER A 100 -3.12 28.63 -5.97
CA SER A 100 -3.27 30.00 -6.48
C SER A 100 -4.00 30.06 -7.83
N THR A 101 -3.78 29.06 -8.68
CA THR A 101 -4.37 29.00 -10.02
C THR A 101 -5.55 28.03 -10.10
N GLY A 102 -5.69 27.16 -9.09
CA GLY A 102 -6.62 26.05 -9.09
C GLY A 102 -6.31 24.95 -10.10
N SER A 103 -5.24 25.06 -10.90
CA SER A 103 -4.85 24.10 -11.95
C SER A 103 -3.95 22.97 -11.42
N ASP A 104 -3.66 21.96 -12.25
CA ASP A 104 -2.68 20.93 -11.90
C ASP A 104 -1.32 21.57 -11.67
N TYR A 105 -0.66 21.18 -10.58
CA TYR A 105 0.73 21.52 -10.35
C TYR A 105 1.57 20.90 -11.48
N GLN A 106 2.46 21.66 -12.10
CA GLN A 106 3.25 21.19 -13.24
C GLN A 106 4.66 20.85 -12.80
N CYS A 107 5.16 19.73 -13.30
CA CYS A 107 6.58 19.49 -13.33
C CYS A 107 7.27 20.45 -14.29
N THR A 108 8.53 20.78 -14.00
CA THR A 108 9.34 21.62 -14.88
C THR A 108 9.64 20.94 -16.23
N ALA A 109 10.18 21.71 -17.18
CA ALA A 109 10.61 21.22 -18.50
C ALA A 109 9.51 20.51 -19.31
N GLY A 110 8.24 20.86 -19.09
CA GLY A 110 7.11 20.29 -19.85
C GLY A 110 6.81 18.83 -19.53
N ARG A 111 7.27 18.32 -18.38
CA ARG A 111 7.10 16.91 -17.97
C ARG A 111 5.69 16.54 -17.52
N GLY A 112 4.74 17.47 -17.64
CA GLY A 112 3.32 17.28 -17.36
C GLY A 112 2.96 17.53 -15.90
N ALA A 113 1.80 17.02 -15.48
CA ALA A 113 1.28 17.22 -14.14
C ALA A 113 2.12 16.47 -13.09
N TYR A 114 2.23 17.07 -11.92
CA TYR A 114 2.91 16.57 -10.73
C TYR A 114 1.91 15.94 -9.75
N GLY A 115 2.34 14.90 -9.04
CA GLY A 115 1.48 14.23 -8.07
C GLY A 115 1.98 12.86 -7.65
N SER A 116 1.04 11.95 -7.38
CA SER A 116 1.32 10.58 -6.95
C SER A 116 0.60 9.56 -7.82
N ALA A 117 1.21 8.40 -8.07
CA ALA A 117 0.60 7.33 -8.84
C ALA A 117 0.55 6.01 -8.06
N ILE A 118 -0.57 5.30 -8.21
CA ILE A 118 -0.71 3.91 -7.81
C ILE A 118 -0.75 3.07 -9.07
N ILE A 119 0.18 2.12 -9.20
CA ILE A 119 0.30 1.20 -10.33
C ILE A 119 0.04 -0.20 -9.81
N VAL A 120 -0.83 -0.95 -10.48
CA VAL A 120 -1.15 -2.34 -10.13
C VAL A 120 -0.77 -3.26 -11.27
N LYS A 121 -0.01 -4.31 -10.96
CA LYS A 121 0.55 -5.25 -11.94
C LYS A 121 -0.49 -5.99 -12.78
N GLU A 122 -1.64 -6.26 -12.18
CA GLU A 122 -2.72 -7.06 -12.77
C GLU A 122 -3.76 -6.22 -13.53
N GLY A 123 -3.53 -4.93 -13.70
CA GLY A 123 -4.48 -4.01 -14.33
C GLY A 123 -5.53 -3.47 -13.36
N VAL A 124 -6.29 -2.48 -13.83
CA VAL A 124 -7.29 -1.74 -13.04
C VAL A 124 -8.69 -2.05 -13.56
N ALA A 125 -9.56 -2.60 -12.71
CA ALA A 125 -10.97 -2.80 -13.04
C ALA A 125 -11.81 -1.53 -12.84
N ALA A 126 -11.50 -0.78 -11.78
CA ALA A 126 -12.15 0.49 -11.45
C ALA A 126 -11.16 1.36 -10.67
N GLY A 127 -11.35 2.67 -10.69
CA GLY A 127 -10.51 3.58 -9.93
C GLY A 127 -10.99 5.02 -9.97
N GLY A 128 -10.40 5.83 -9.11
CA GLY A 128 -10.76 7.23 -8.93
C GLY A 128 -9.64 7.99 -8.23
N ASN A 129 -9.80 9.30 -8.18
CA ASN A 129 -8.88 10.22 -7.52
C ASN A 129 -9.65 11.42 -7.00
N GLY A 130 -9.09 12.11 -6.02
CA GLY A 130 -9.73 13.26 -5.38
C GLY A 130 -8.75 14.13 -4.62
N LEU A 131 -9.23 15.30 -4.21
CA LEU A 131 -8.52 16.21 -3.33
C LEU A 131 -8.98 15.97 -1.89
N TYR A 132 -8.10 16.17 -0.93
CA TYR A 132 -8.50 16.16 0.47
C TYR A 132 -9.33 17.40 0.83
N ALA A 133 -10.28 17.23 1.75
CA ALA A 133 -11.05 18.33 2.31
C ALA A 133 -10.17 19.23 3.20
N ASN A 134 -9.28 18.63 3.99
CA ASN A 134 -8.32 19.37 4.80
C ASN A 134 -7.01 19.60 4.04
N GLN A 135 -6.59 20.86 3.93
CA GLN A 135 -5.39 21.28 3.22
C GLN A 135 -4.62 22.27 4.09
N ASP A 136 -3.29 22.25 4.03
CA ASP A 136 -2.47 23.20 4.76
C ASP A 136 -2.45 24.58 4.09
N GLY A 137 -1.63 25.52 4.58
CA GLY A 137 -1.48 26.85 3.97
C GLY A 137 -0.60 26.88 2.72
N GLY A 138 -0.01 25.74 2.32
CA GLY A 138 0.92 25.65 1.20
C GLY A 138 0.24 25.79 -0.16
N ASN A 139 1.07 26.07 -1.18
CA ASN A 139 0.60 26.20 -2.56
C ASN A 139 0.23 24.85 -3.18
N GLU A 140 0.76 23.74 -2.66
CA GLU A 140 0.41 22.39 -3.13
C GLU A 140 -0.83 21.87 -2.40
N VAL A 141 -1.90 21.61 -3.14
CA VAL A 141 -3.11 20.96 -2.65
C VAL A 141 -2.95 19.46 -2.82
N ARG A 142 -3.01 18.73 -1.70
CA ARG A 142 -2.77 17.29 -1.62
C ARG A 142 -3.96 16.49 -2.12
N ALA A 143 -3.68 15.33 -2.69
CA ALA A 143 -4.64 14.49 -3.39
C ALA A 143 -4.39 13.00 -3.10
N TRP A 144 -5.38 12.18 -3.41
CA TRP A 144 -5.32 10.73 -3.32
C TRP A 144 -5.80 10.09 -4.63
N ALA A 145 -5.38 8.85 -4.88
CA ALA A 145 -5.91 8.01 -5.95
C ALA A 145 -6.05 6.56 -5.47
N CYS A 146 -7.12 5.90 -5.92
CA CYS A 146 -7.42 4.52 -5.57
C CYS A 146 -7.78 3.70 -6.81
N VAL A 147 -7.46 2.42 -6.78
CA VAL A 147 -7.80 1.44 -7.80
C VAL A 147 -8.27 0.13 -7.18
N ARG A 148 -9.13 -0.58 -7.91
CA ARG A 148 -9.44 -1.99 -7.69
C ARG A 148 -8.71 -2.84 -8.72
N GLY A 149 -7.87 -3.77 -8.26
CA GLY A 149 -7.13 -4.71 -9.11
C GLY A 149 -8.07 -5.56 -9.96
N ALA A 150 -7.72 -5.76 -11.23
CA ALA A 150 -8.63 -6.40 -12.19
C ALA A 150 -8.76 -7.92 -12.02
N VAL A 151 -7.79 -8.57 -11.38
CA VAL A 151 -7.73 -10.04 -11.29
C VAL A 151 -8.10 -10.52 -9.89
N ARG A 152 -7.39 -10.02 -8.87
CA ARG A 152 -7.56 -10.42 -7.48
C ARG A 152 -8.51 -9.51 -6.70
N GLY A 153 -8.94 -8.40 -7.28
CA GLY A 153 -10.00 -7.55 -6.72
C GLY A 153 -9.63 -6.81 -5.42
N PHE A 154 -8.34 -6.72 -5.07
CA PHE A 154 -7.90 -5.89 -3.94
C PHE A 154 -8.04 -4.40 -4.28
N VAL A 155 -8.15 -3.56 -3.25
CA VAL A 155 -8.09 -2.11 -3.39
C VAL A 155 -6.70 -1.60 -3.02
N ALA A 156 -6.12 -0.75 -3.86
CA ALA A 156 -4.87 -0.06 -3.59
C ALA A 156 -5.05 1.45 -3.75
N CYS A 157 -4.62 2.22 -2.75
CA CYS A 157 -4.63 3.68 -2.80
C CYS A 157 -3.23 4.26 -2.59
N THR A 158 -2.91 5.35 -3.29
CA THR A 158 -1.73 6.18 -3.06
C THR A 158 -2.11 7.55 -2.55
N THR A 159 -1.19 8.17 -1.80
CA THR A 159 -1.27 9.58 -1.41
C THR A 159 0.11 10.15 -1.06
N HIS A 160 0.23 11.47 -1.09
CA HIS A 160 1.32 12.24 -0.46
C HIS A 160 0.67 13.29 0.44
N LEU A 161 0.85 13.16 1.76
CA LEU A 161 0.17 14.00 2.73
C LEU A 161 0.91 15.32 3.00
N SER A 162 0.19 16.26 3.60
CA SER A 162 0.74 17.54 4.06
C SER A 162 1.96 17.35 4.97
N THR A 163 2.90 18.30 4.94
CA THR A 163 4.01 18.35 5.90
C THR A 163 3.58 18.92 7.26
N THR A 164 2.36 19.48 7.35
CA THR A 164 1.76 19.93 8.62
C THR A 164 1.09 18.74 9.30
N GLY A 165 1.68 18.21 10.37
CA GLY A 165 1.29 16.93 10.97
C GLY A 165 -0.20 16.79 11.36
N SER A 166 -0.86 17.86 11.82
CA SER A 166 -2.29 17.82 12.15
C SER A 166 -3.18 17.70 10.89
N VAL A 167 -2.79 18.39 9.81
CA VAL A 167 -3.45 18.29 8.50
C VAL A 167 -3.19 16.92 7.89
N ALA A 168 -1.94 16.45 7.92
CA ALA A 168 -1.55 15.12 7.45
C ALA A 168 -2.37 14.02 8.16
N LEU A 169 -2.51 14.09 9.48
CA LEU A 169 -3.33 13.13 10.21
C LEU A 169 -4.81 13.17 9.81
N ALA A 170 -5.36 14.37 9.57
CA ALA A 170 -6.74 14.50 9.10
C ALA A 170 -6.92 13.90 7.69
N GLN A 171 -5.99 14.17 6.78
CA GLN A 171 -5.98 13.60 5.43
C GLN A 171 -5.84 12.07 5.46
N CYS A 172 -4.97 11.53 6.34
CA CYS A 172 -4.84 10.09 6.52
C CYS A 172 -6.17 9.46 6.99
N LYS A 173 -6.88 10.09 7.93
CA LYS A 173 -8.20 9.63 8.42
C LYS A 173 -9.32 9.78 7.40
N GLU A 174 -9.23 10.75 6.49
CA GLU A 174 -10.17 10.88 5.37
C GLU A 174 -9.98 9.72 4.37
N LEU A 175 -8.74 9.35 4.08
CA LEU A 175 -8.43 8.24 3.18
C LEU A 175 -8.74 6.88 3.82
N VAL A 176 -8.34 6.69 5.08
CA VAL A 176 -8.42 5.42 5.81
C VAL A 176 -9.44 5.48 6.96
N PRO A 177 -10.47 4.61 6.98
CA PRO A 177 -10.78 3.58 5.99
C PRO A 177 -11.77 4.05 4.92
N ALA A 178 -12.52 5.14 5.15
CA ALA A 178 -13.76 5.43 4.44
C ALA A 178 -13.58 5.55 2.92
N THR A 179 -12.62 6.35 2.47
CA THR A 179 -12.35 6.52 1.04
C THR A 179 -11.82 5.23 0.42
N ALA A 180 -10.88 4.53 1.08
CA ALA A 180 -10.38 3.27 0.56
C ALA A 180 -11.49 2.20 0.42
N LEU A 181 -12.39 2.11 1.39
CA LEU A 181 -13.51 1.15 1.36
C LEU A 181 -14.55 1.48 0.28
N SER A 182 -14.70 2.74 -0.14
CA SER A 182 -15.69 3.11 -1.18
C SER A 182 -15.35 2.55 -2.56
N PHE A 183 -14.11 2.10 -2.78
CA PHE A 183 -13.66 1.42 -4.00
C PHE A 183 -13.81 -0.10 -3.95
N ASP A 184 -14.33 -0.66 -2.85
CA ASP A 184 -14.72 -2.06 -2.76
C ASP A 184 -16.24 -2.22 -2.94
N PRO A 185 -16.73 -2.53 -4.16
CA PRO A 185 -18.16 -2.68 -4.41
C PRO A 185 -18.76 -3.90 -3.70
N THR A 186 -17.94 -4.82 -3.18
CA THR A 186 -18.41 -6.01 -2.48
C THR A 186 -18.73 -5.74 -1.01
N GLY A 187 -18.12 -4.69 -0.43
CA GLY A 187 -18.16 -4.42 1.01
C GLY A 187 -17.66 -5.59 1.87
N SER A 188 -16.91 -6.54 1.28
CA SER A 188 -16.59 -7.79 1.97
C SER A 188 -15.58 -7.55 3.09
N ALA A 189 -15.82 -8.22 4.23
CA ALA A 189 -14.86 -8.28 5.33
C ALA A 189 -13.51 -8.90 4.89
N THR A 190 -13.52 -9.67 3.80
CA THR A 190 -12.34 -10.37 3.26
C THR A 190 -11.67 -9.66 2.09
N THR A 191 -12.18 -8.51 1.64
CA THR A 191 -11.47 -7.75 0.60
C THR A 191 -10.20 -7.14 1.18
N ARG A 192 -9.11 -7.35 0.46
CA ARG A 192 -7.77 -6.85 0.80
C ARG A 192 -7.66 -5.40 0.38
N HIS A 193 -7.13 -4.57 1.27
CA HIS A 193 -6.90 -3.16 1.01
C HIS A 193 -5.48 -2.80 1.41
N VAL A 194 -4.84 -1.96 0.60
CA VAL A 194 -3.59 -1.29 0.93
C VAL A 194 -3.68 0.19 0.62
N VAL A 195 -3.27 1.01 1.57
CA VAL A 195 -3.07 2.46 1.41
C VAL A 195 -1.60 2.73 1.65
N VAL A 196 -0.94 3.34 0.68
CA VAL A 196 0.50 3.42 0.61
C VAL A 196 0.94 4.81 0.20
N GLY A 197 2.02 5.32 0.78
CA GLY A 197 2.57 6.61 0.37
C GLY A 197 3.51 7.20 1.40
N ASP A 198 4.03 8.38 1.07
CA ASP A 198 4.64 9.30 1.99
C ASP A 198 3.56 10.02 2.79
N LEU A 199 3.42 9.64 4.06
CA LEU A 199 2.37 10.16 4.92
C LEU A 199 2.81 11.42 5.67
N ASN A 200 4.07 11.85 5.57
CA ASN A 200 4.61 12.96 6.37
C ASN A 200 4.27 12.86 7.88
N LEU A 201 4.08 11.63 8.37
CA LEU A 201 3.75 11.30 9.75
C LEU A 201 4.75 10.25 10.19
N LYS A 202 5.37 10.42 11.35
CA LYS A 202 6.24 9.38 11.93
C LYS A 202 5.43 8.48 12.86
N TYR A 203 5.87 7.23 12.99
CA TYR A 203 5.42 6.40 14.10
C TYR A 203 6.08 6.86 15.40
N SER A 204 5.29 7.52 16.25
CA SER A 204 5.78 8.12 17.49
C SER A 204 4.71 7.95 18.59
N PRO A 205 4.70 6.82 19.32
CA PRO A 205 3.78 6.60 20.43
C PRO A 205 3.73 7.78 21.39
N GLY A 206 2.53 8.21 21.77
CA GLY A 206 2.30 9.39 22.63
C GLY A 206 2.18 10.73 21.88
N SER A 207 2.59 10.82 20.61
CA SER A 207 2.38 12.01 19.79
C SER A 207 0.91 12.14 19.34
N SER A 208 0.38 13.36 19.36
CA SER A 208 -0.95 13.66 18.81
C SER A 208 -1.02 13.43 17.30
N VAL A 209 0.12 13.53 16.61
CA VAL A 209 0.29 13.30 15.16
C VAL A 209 1.03 12.01 14.86
N ASN A 210 0.92 11.00 15.73
CA ASN A 210 1.45 9.66 15.46
C ASN A 210 0.76 9.04 14.24
N ALA A 211 1.52 8.50 13.28
CA ALA A 211 0.98 7.77 12.13
C ALA A 211 0.02 6.63 12.53
N GLN A 212 0.22 6.03 13.72
CA GLN A 212 -0.69 5.00 14.24
C GLN A 212 -2.10 5.53 14.51
N ASN A 213 -2.27 6.83 14.73
CA ASN A 213 -3.56 7.45 15.07
C ASN A 213 -4.54 7.50 13.87
N CYS A 214 -4.10 7.17 12.64
CA CYS A 214 -4.99 7.00 11.49
C CYS A 214 -5.19 5.54 11.06
N VAL A 215 -4.74 4.57 11.88
CA VAL A 215 -4.93 3.15 11.61
C VAL A 215 -6.15 2.64 12.39
N PRO A 216 -7.29 2.40 11.71
CA PRO A 216 -8.49 1.93 12.39
C PRO A 216 -8.38 0.46 12.80
N SER A 217 -9.30 0.01 13.65
CA SER A 217 -9.40 -1.41 14.04
C SER A 217 -9.57 -2.32 12.82
N GLY A 218 -8.92 -3.49 12.84
CA GLY A 218 -8.88 -4.43 11.72
C GLY A 218 -7.89 -4.07 10.61
N TRP A 219 -7.20 -2.94 10.73
CA TRP A 219 -6.08 -2.54 9.87
C TRP A 219 -4.79 -2.55 10.68
N PHE A 220 -3.66 -2.58 9.97
CA PHE A 220 -2.34 -2.49 10.56
C PHE A 220 -1.40 -1.69 9.67
N ARG A 221 -0.33 -1.14 10.26
CA ARG A 221 0.64 -0.27 9.57
C ARG A 221 2.04 -0.89 9.59
N LYS A 222 2.76 -0.70 8.49
CA LYS A 222 4.21 -0.88 8.38
C LYS A 222 4.82 0.39 7.81
N GLY A 223 6.04 0.71 8.21
CA GLY A 223 6.75 1.90 7.73
C GLY A 223 8.24 1.67 7.69
N ASP A 224 8.93 2.58 7.01
CA ASP A 224 10.39 2.65 6.80
C ASP A 224 11.17 3.23 7.99
N GLY A 225 10.55 3.26 9.17
CA GLY A 225 11.10 3.98 10.33
C GLY A 225 10.98 5.51 10.27
N ASP A 226 10.52 6.08 9.15
CA ASP A 226 10.30 7.51 8.97
C ASP A 226 8.86 7.82 8.52
N VAL A 227 8.67 8.41 7.33
CA VAL A 227 7.37 8.93 6.86
C VAL A 227 6.69 8.08 5.79
N GLN A 228 7.38 7.10 5.17
CA GLN A 228 6.75 6.23 4.19
C GLN A 228 6.05 5.07 4.88
N HIS A 229 4.76 4.89 4.61
CA HIS A 229 3.95 3.88 5.27
C HIS A 229 3.07 3.09 4.30
N VAL A 230 2.77 1.86 4.70
CA VAL A 230 1.70 1.03 4.16
C VAL A 230 0.72 0.70 5.28
N ILE A 231 -0.55 1.04 5.09
CA ILE A 231 -1.67 0.68 5.96
C ILE A 231 -2.51 -0.36 5.23
N ALA A 232 -2.68 -1.54 5.84
CA ALA A 232 -3.28 -2.70 5.19
C ALA A 232 -4.34 -3.37 6.06
N ARG A 233 -5.26 -4.10 5.43
CA ARG A 233 -6.18 -5.03 6.10
C ARG A 233 -6.37 -6.31 5.30
N THR A 234 -6.76 -7.37 6.00
CA THR A 234 -7.03 -8.70 5.44
C THR A 234 -5.85 -9.29 4.65
N LEU A 235 -4.64 -8.87 4.99
CA LEU A 235 -3.38 -9.38 4.48
C LEU A 235 -2.55 -9.91 5.65
N THR A 236 -1.81 -10.99 5.44
CA THR A 236 -0.86 -11.50 6.44
C THR A 236 0.50 -10.86 6.19
N PHE A 237 1.01 -10.14 7.19
CA PHE A 237 2.35 -9.53 7.11
C PHE A 237 3.45 -10.59 7.11
N VAL A 238 4.45 -10.42 6.24
CA VAL A 238 5.65 -11.27 6.18
C VAL A 238 6.89 -10.50 6.62
N SER A 239 7.26 -9.45 5.89
CA SER A 239 8.48 -8.67 6.16
C SER A 239 8.41 -7.27 5.57
N THR A 240 9.33 -6.41 6.01
CA THR A 240 9.64 -5.13 5.38
C THR A 240 11.09 -5.13 4.92
N GLU A 241 11.37 -4.43 3.82
CA GLU A 241 12.72 -4.22 3.32
C GLU A 241 12.86 -2.76 2.86
N GLU A 242 14.02 -2.18 3.08
CA GLU A 242 14.37 -0.83 2.64
C GLU A 242 15.61 -0.91 1.74
N TYR A 243 15.56 -0.17 0.64
CA TYR A 243 16.65 -0.09 -0.31
C TYR A 243 16.99 1.38 -0.56
N GLY A 244 18.25 1.74 -0.35
CA GLY A 244 18.73 3.08 -0.67
C GLY A 244 18.51 3.42 -2.14
N MET A 245 18.10 4.66 -2.39
CA MET A 245 18.05 5.30 -3.70
C MET A 245 18.99 6.50 -3.65
N SER A 246 19.77 6.74 -4.70
CA SER A 246 20.82 7.77 -4.69
C SER A 246 20.40 9.09 -5.32
N ARG A 247 19.27 9.11 -6.02
CA ARG A 247 18.77 10.27 -6.80
C ARG A 247 17.50 10.89 -6.22
N THR A 248 17.13 10.48 -5.02
CA THR A 248 16.04 11.01 -4.19
C THR A 248 16.49 10.93 -2.73
N ASP A 249 15.87 11.69 -1.84
CA ASP A 249 16.11 11.68 -0.40
C ASP A 249 15.35 10.58 0.35
N HIS A 250 14.57 9.78 -0.37
CA HIS A 250 13.73 8.71 0.17
C HIS A 250 14.19 7.31 -0.26
N PRO A 251 14.13 6.29 0.63
CA PRO A 251 14.38 4.92 0.23
C PRO A 251 13.21 4.33 -0.59
N ALA A 252 13.52 3.26 -1.34
CA ALA A 252 12.51 2.33 -1.82
C ALA A 252 12.08 1.41 -0.66
N PHE A 253 10.83 1.54 -0.24
CA PHE A 253 10.25 0.78 0.87
C PHE A 253 9.35 -0.35 0.36
N VAL A 254 9.68 -1.59 0.71
CA VAL A 254 8.94 -2.79 0.31
C VAL A 254 8.26 -3.41 1.51
N VAL A 255 6.99 -3.79 1.34
CA VAL A 255 6.28 -4.63 2.30
C VAL A 255 5.80 -5.90 1.62
N ASN A 256 6.19 -7.03 2.21
CA ASN A 256 5.80 -8.37 1.76
C ASN A 256 4.63 -8.88 2.60
N TYR A 257 3.62 -9.40 1.91
CA TYR A 257 2.43 -10.00 2.47
C TYR A 257 2.14 -11.36 1.83
N THR A 258 1.18 -12.06 2.41
CA THR A 258 0.43 -13.10 1.69
C THR A 258 -1.07 -12.82 1.72
N PHE A 259 -1.75 -13.27 0.67
CA PHE A 259 -3.20 -13.35 0.55
C PHE A 259 -3.77 -14.45 1.43
#